data_AF-A0A3L6ZRR8-F1
#
_entry.id   AF-A0A3L6ZRR8-F1
#
_cell.length_a   1.000
_cell.length_b   1.000
_cell.length_c   1.000
_cell.angle_alpha   90.00
_cell.angle_beta   90.00
_cell.angle_gamma   90.00
#
_symmetry.space_group_name_H-M   'P 1'
#
loop_
_entity.id
_entity.type
_entity.pdbx_description
1 polymer ?
#
loop_
_entity_poly.entity_id
_entity_poly.type
_entity_poly.pdbx_seq_one_letter_code
_entity_poly.pdbx_strand_id
1 'polypeptide(L)' 'MTVQDSGAIRFVSGSPSDEELAAVTAVLSALAVESESLGAQATAVRAPTAWSRSQRSMRSAWQPGPGRWQHFGR' A
#
# COMPACT_ATOMS: atom_id res chain seq x y z
N MET A 1 -15.13 -13.90 24.61
CA MET A 1 -13.73 -13.64 25.02
C MET A 1 -13.04 -12.93 23.86
N THR A 2 -13.17 -11.61 23.79
CA THR A 2 -12.56 -10.79 22.74
C THR A 2 -11.14 -10.43 23.18
N VAL A 3 -10.13 -11.05 22.57
CA VAL A 3 -8.75 -10.58 22.72
C VAL A 3 -8.61 -9.35 21.84
N GLN A 4 -8.44 -8.18 22.46
CA GLN A 4 -7.99 -6.98 21.77
C GLN A 4 -6.47 -7.10 21.61
N ASP A 5 -6.01 -7.36 20.40
CA ASP A 5 -4.59 -7.34 20.03
C ASP A 5 -4.23 -5.94 19.54
N SER A 6 -4.00 -5.03 20.48
CA SER A 6 -3.78 -3.60 20.21
C SER A 6 -2.32 -3.31 19.82
N GLY A 7 -1.80 -3.97 18.78
CA GLY A 7 -0.58 -3.52 18.08
C GLY A 7 0.75 -4.09 18.56
N ALA A 8 0.79 -5.27 19.18
CA ALA A 8 2.06 -5.91 19.51
C ALA A 8 2.71 -6.55 18.27
N ILE A 9 3.96 -6.19 17.96
CA ILE A 9 4.74 -6.83 16.88
C ILE A 9 5.12 -8.25 17.33
N ARG A 10 4.78 -9.26 16.52
CA ARG A 10 5.12 -10.67 16.77
C ARG A 10 6.11 -11.20 15.73
N PHE A 11 7.22 -11.74 16.19
CA PHE A 11 8.16 -12.50 15.37
C PHE A 11 7.67 -13.95 15.22
N VAL A 12 7.46 -14.41 13.98
CA VAL A 12 6.88 -15.74 13.68
C VAL A 12 7.95 -16.80 13.47
N SER A 13 9.18 -16.39 13.17
CA SER A 13 10.32 -17.26 12.90
C SER A 13 11.63 -16.59 13.30
N GLY A 14 12.65 -17.39 13.62
CA GLY A 14 13.96 -16.92 14.06
C GLY A 14 14.01 -16.58 15.55
N SER A 15 15.21 -16.31 16.05
CA SER A 15 15.48 -15.85 17.42
C SER A 15 16.34 -14.59 17.34
N PRO A 16 15.74 -13.42 17.06
CA PRO A 16 16.50 -12.17 16.91
C PRO A 16 17.23 -11.85 18.21
N SER A 17 18.42 -11.29 18.08
CA SER A 17 19.16 -10.73 19.20
C SER A 17 18.47 -9.47 19.74
N ASP A 18 18.80 -9.09 20.97
CA ASP A 18 18.26 -7.87 21.59
C ASP A 18 18.59 -6.60 20.79
N GLU A 19 19.74 -6.58 20.12
CA GLU A 19 20.17 -5.48 19.24
C GLU A 19 19.27 -5.38 18.00
N GLU A 20 18.97 -6.50 17.35
CA GLU A 20 18.08 -6.53 16.18
C GLU A 20 16.65 -6.15 16.57
N LEU A 21 16.17 -6.60 17.74
CA LEU A 21 14.87 -6.20 18.29
C LEU A 21 14.79 -4.68 18.51
N ALA A 22 15.84 -4.09 19.08
CA ALA A 22 15.92 -2.64 19.28
C ALA A 22 15.92 -1.89 17.95
N ALA A 23 16.70 -2.35 16.97
CA ALA A 23 16.78 -1.74 15.65
C ALA A 23 15.43 -1.78 14.92
N VAL A 24 14.77 -2.94 14.86
CA VAL A 24 13.46 -3.09 14.20
C VAL A 24 12.39 -2.23 14.88
N THR A 25 12.37 -2.21 16.21
CA THR A 25 11.43 -1.38 16.97
C THR A 25 11.65 0.11 16.74
N ALA A 26 12.91 0.56 16.67
CA ALA A 26 13.23 1.95 16.39
C ALA A 26 12.77 2.37 14.98
N VAL A 27 12.99 1.53 13.97
CA VAL A 27 12.54 1.80 12.59
C VAL A 27 11.01 1.85 12.50
N LEU A 28 10.32 0.85 13.06
CA LEU A 28 8.86 0.77 12.99
C LEU A 28 8.19 1.90 13.77
N SER A 29 8.75 2.31 14.92
CA SER A 29 8.23 3.45 15.68
C SER A 29 8.43 4.78 14.94
N ALA A 30 9.59 5.00 14.30
CA ALA A 30 9.82 6.17 13.47
C ALA A 30 8.83 6.27 12.29
N LEU A 31 8.58 5.14 11.61
CA LEU A 31 7.61 5.07 10.51
C LEU A 31 6.18 5.30 10.99
N ALA A 32 5.81 4.81 12.17
CA ALA A 32 4.49 5.06 12.75
C ALA A 32 4.26 6.56 12.96
N VAL A 33 5.22 7.26 13.58
CA VAL A 33 5.16 8.72 13.80
C VAL A 33 5.06 9.50 12.48
N GLU A 34 5.84 9.11 11.47
CA GLU A 34 5.76 9.72 10.14
C GLU A 34 4.39 9.48 9.48
N SER A 35 3.87 8.25 9.59
CA SER A 35 2.58 7.88 9.03
C SER A 35 1.41 8.62 9.68
N GLU A 36 1.49 8.95 10.97
CA GLU A 36 0.50 9.78 11.65
C GLU A 36 0.53 11.22 11.13
N SER A 37 1.73 11.76 10.87
CA SER A 37 1.92 13.09 10.28
C SER A 37 1.35 13.17 8.85
N LEU A 38 1.59 12.14 8.03
CA LEU A 38 1.10 12.05 6.66
C LEU A 38 -0.38 11.67 6.58
N GLY A 39 -0.86 10.83 7.50
CA GLY A 39 -2.25 10.40 7.59
C GLY A 39 -3.21 11.56 7.90
N ALA A 40 -2.75 12.54 8.68
CA ALA A 40 -3.47 13.80 8.85
C ALA A 40 -3.66 14.59 7.53
N GLN A 41 -2.78 14.39 6.53
CA GLN A 41 -2.88 15.00 5.20
C GLN A 41 -3.64 14.12 4.18
N ALA A 42 -3.83 12.82 4.47
CA ALA A 42 -4.28 11.83 3.50
C ALA A 42 -5.80 11.81 3.21
N THR A 43 -6.60 12.70 3.81
CA THR A 43 -8.05 12.76 3.54
C THR A 43 -8.51 14.12 3.00
N ALA A 44 -7.65 14.86 2.31
CA ALA A 44 -8.16 15.84 1.37
C ALA A 44 -8.65 15.07 0.13
N VAL A 45 -9.95 14.74 0.07
CA VAL A 45 -10.60 14.31 -1.17
C VAL A 45 -10.35 15.40 -2.19
N ARG A 46 -9.34 15.21 -3.03
CA ARG A 46 -8.91 16.22 -3.98
C ARG A 46 -10.02 16.36 -5.01
N ALA A 47 -10.59 17.56 -5.13
CA ALA A 47 -11.65 17.81 -6.10
C ALA A 47 -11.19 17.36 -7.51
N PRO A 48 -12.08 16.75 -8.32
CA PRO A 48 -11.73 16.29 -9.65
C PRO A 48 -11.13 17.41 -10.50
N THR A 49 -9.90 17.19 -10.99
CA THR A 49 -9.20 18.15 -11.85
C THR A 49 -9.94 18.32 -13.18
N ALA A 50 -9.66 19.43 -13.89
CA ALA A 50 -10.20 19.63 -15.23
C ALA A 50 -9.81 18.49 -16.19
N TRP A 51 -8.59 17.94 -16.05
CA TRP A 51 -8.12 16.75 -16.77
C TRP A 51 -8.93 15.49 -16.43
N SER A 52 -9.19 15.24 -15.13
CA SER A 52 -10.03 14.10 -14.70
C SER A 52 -11.46 14.20 -15.26
N ARG A 53 -12.00 15.41 -15.38
CA ARG A 53 -13.32 15.66 -15.98
C ARG A 53 -13.34 15.53 -17.51
N SER A 54 -12.25 15.86 -18.18
CA SER A 54 -12.15 15.77 -19.65
C SER A 54 -11.64 14.41 -20.15
N GLN A 55 -11.18 13.53 -19.24
CA GLN A 55 -10.77 12.18 -19.58
C GLN A 55 -11.96 11.43 -20.19
N ARG A 56 -11.81 11.02 -21.46
CA ARG A 56 -12.78 10.14 -22.10
C ARG A 56 -12.69 8.76 -21.48
N SER A 57 -13.81 8.05 -21.41
CA SER A 57 -13.86 6.64 -21.02
C SER A 57 -12.78 5.87 -21.79
N MET A 58 -11.87 5.22 -21.05
CA MET A 58 -10.95 4.29 -21.67
C MET A 58 -11.76 3.18 -22.34
N ARG A 59 -11.29 2.74 -23.52
CA ARG A 59 -11.89 1.59 -24.21
C ARG A 59 -12.07 0.44 -23.22
N SER A 60 -13.19 -0.28 -23.34
CA SER A 60 -13.50 -1.45 -22.52
C SER A 60 -12.25 -2.30 -22.29
N ALA A 61 -12.05 -2.74 -21.05
CA ALA A 61 -10.92 -3.58 -20.69
C ALA A 61 -10.86 -4.77 -21.64
N TRP A 62 -9.72 -4.92 -22.32
CA TRP A 62 -9.48 -6.09 -23.15
C TRP A 62 -9.53 -7.34 -22.28
N GLN A 63 -10.36 -8.32 -22.65
CA GLN A 63 -10.39 -9.60 -21.95
C GLN A 63 -9.10 -10.38 -22.30
N PRO A 64 -8.19 -10.63 -21.34
CA PRO A 64 -7.03 -11.47 -21.59
C PRO A 64 -7.48 -12.91 -21.86
N GLY A 65 -6.85 -13.58 -22.82
CA GLY A 65 -7.14 -14.97 -23.14
C GLY A 65 -6.36 -15.48 -24.35
N PRO A 66 -6.19 -16.82 -24.50
CA PRO A 66 -5.51 -17.41 -25.65
C PRO A 66 -6.11 -16.91 -26.97
N GLY A 67 -5.26 -16.43 -27.88
CA GLY A 67 -5.66 -15.91 -29.19
C GLY A 67 -6.31 -14.52 -29.21
N ARG A 68 -6.46 -13.85 -28.04
CA ARG A 68 -7.01 -12.47 -27.99
C ARG A 68 -5.95 -11.38 -28.05
N TRP A 69 -4.67 -11.76 -28.05
CA TRP A 69 -3.55 -10.84 -28.16
C TRP A 69 -3.07 -10.88 -29.60
N GLN A 70 -3.18 -9.76 -30.32
CA GLN A 70 -2.59 -9.63 -31.64
C GLN A 70 -1.08 -9.48 -31.48
N HIS A 71 -0.30 -10.42 -32.00
CA HIS A 71 1.14 -10.31 -32.08
C HIS A 71 1.49 -9.39 -33.26
N PHE A 72 2.21 -8.29 -33.02
CA PHE A 72 2.76 -7.46 -34.09
C PHE A 72 4.24 -7.82 -34.28
N GLY A 73 4.54 -8.54 -35.35
CA GLY A 73 5.88 -8.94 -35.78
C GLY A 73 5.87 -9.29 -37.27
N ARG A 74 6.94 -8.89 -37.97
CA ARG A 74 7.06 -8.59 -39.42
C ARG A 74 6.07 -9.23 -40.38
#